data_AF-A0A0F9CHS2-F1
#
_entry.id   AF-A0A0F9CHS2-F1
#
_cell.length_a   1.000
_cell.length_b   1.000
_cell.length_c   1.000
_cell.angle_alpha   90.00
_cell.angle_beta   90.00
_cell.angle_gamma   90.00
#
_symmetry.space_group_name_H-M   'P 1'
#
loop_
_entity.id
_entity.type
_entity.pdbx_description
1 polymer ?
#
loop_
_entity_poly.entity_id
_entity_poly.type
_entity_poly.pdbx_seq_one_letter_code
_entity_poly.pdbx_strand_id
1 'polypeptide(L)'
;MAVQTEDEALKTLFSDRRLTMSTLLDIDDKNRQRVPLTPNPIQEDVIVNSSLRDIYVKPAQVGFTSIIVGDFFLDNITIDGTVSVIISYDEFSAQRQILKAKRFHQSLQRKIPTIPKLDHKSATELSWEDKATNFYSTMYIFSSIHSSFLSLVYAP
;
A
#
# COMPACT_ATOMS: atom_id res chain seq x y z
N MET A 1 7.52 -34.62 -4.10
CA MET A 1 7.10 -33.21 -3.94
C MET A 1 5.61 -33.24 -3.65
N ALA A 2 5.16 -32.78 -2.49
CA ALA A 2 3.74 -32.73 -2.19
C ALA A 2 3.08 -31.72 -3.14
N VAL A 3 2.05 -32.14 -3.85
CA VAL A 3 1.22 -31.23 -4.65
C VAL A 3 0.41 -30.41 -3.65
N GLN A 4 0.83 -29.17 -3.40
CA GLN A 4 0.01 -28.23 -2.64
C GLN A 4 -1.25 -27.95 -3.45
N THR A 5 -2.39 -28.03 -2.80
CA THR A 5 -3.66 -27.60 -3.41
C THR A 5 -3.64 -26.09 -3.63
N GLU A 6 -4.39 -25.58 -4.61
CA GLU A 6 -4.45 -24.14 -4.92
C GLU A 6 -4.85 -23.32 -3.68
N ASP A 7 -5.79 -23.83 -2.88
CA ASP A 7 -6.22 -23.22 -1.63
C ASP A 7 -5.10 -23.15 -0.58
N GLU A 8 -4.27 -24.20 -0.45
CA GLU A 8 -3.12 -24.19 0.46
C GLU A 8 -2.06 -23.19 0.01
N ALA A 9 -1.84 -23.07 -1.30
CA ALA A 9 -0.91 -22.09 -1.85
C ALA A 9 -1.40 -20.66 -1.59
N LEU A 10 -2.69 -20.38 -1.78
CA LEU A 10 -3.29 -19.08 -1.48
C LEU A 10 -3.24 -18.75 0.01
N LYS A 11 -3.58 -19.70 0.88
CA LYS A 11 -3.46 -19.53 2.33
C LYS A 11 -2.01 -19.21 2.72
N THR A 12 -1.05 -19.95 2.17
CA THR A 12 0.38 -19.70 2.41
C THR A 12 0.77 -18.30 1.96
N LEU A 13 0.39 -17.91 0.74
CA LEU A 13 0.68 -16.60 0.17
C LEU A 13 0.21 -15.48 1.10
N PHE A 14 -1.07 -15.45 1.46
CA PHE A 14 -1.66 -14.38 2.27
C PHE A 14 -1.35 -14.48 3.77
N SER A 15 -0.85 -15.62 4.26
CA SER A 15 -0.37 -15.76 5.64
C SER A 15 1.02 -15.17 5.88
N ASP A 16 1.83 -15.05 4.83
CA ASP A 16 3.16 -14.44 4.89
C ASP A 16 3.13 -13.11 4.12
N ARG A 17 3.14 -12.00 4.86
CA ARG A 17 3.06 -10.66 4.26
C ARG A 17 4.25 -10.37 3.35
N ARG A 18 5.45 -10.80 3.71
CA ARG A 18 6.66 -10.66 2.87
C ARG A 18 6.50 -11.44 1.56
N LEU A 19 5.99 -12.67 1.63
CA LEU A 19 5.70 -13.48 0.45
C LEU A 19 4.61 -12.83 -0.42
N THR A 20 3.54 -12.32 0.18
CA THR A 20 2.49 -11.58 -0.53
C THR A 20 3.08 -10.40 -1.30
N MET A 21 3.84 -9.54 -0.62
CA MET A 21 4.43 -8.34 -1.23
C MET A 21 5.38 -8.69 -2.38
N SER A 22 6.31 -9.60 -2.15
CA SER A 22 7.31 -10.00 -3.16
C SER A 22 6.69 -10.75 -4.34
N THR A 23 5.58 -11.46 -4.15
CA THR A 23 4.90 -12.17 -5.23
C THR A 23 4.02 -11.22 -6.04
N LEU A 24 3.27 -10.33 -5.38
CA LEU A 24 2.19 -9.55 -5.99
C LEU A 24 2.64 -8.16 -6.46
N LEU A 25 3.60 -7.54 -5.77
CA LEU A 25 3.99 -6.15 -6.01
C LEU A 25 5.36 -6.06 -6.68
N ASP A 26 5.46 -5.19 -7.67
CA ASP A 26 6.71 -4.84 -8.33
C ASP A 26 7.06 -3.37 -8.11
N ILE A 27 8.35 -3.06 -8.13
CA ILE A 27 8.91 -1.71 -8.12
C ILE A 27 9.89 -1.51 -9.27
N ASP A 28 10.15 -0.26 -9.62
CA ASP A 28 11.26 0.09 -10.53
C ASP A 28 12.55 0.21 -9.70
N ASP A 29 13.58 -0.53 -10.08
CA ASP A 29 14.91 -0.41 -9.49
C ASP A 29 15.64 0.86 -9.99
N LYS A 30 16.89 1.06 -9.52
CA LYS A 30 17.71 2.20 -9.94
C LYS A 30 18.04 2.18 -11.44
N ASN A 31 18.01 1.01 -12.08
CA ASN A 31 18.23 0.81 -13.50
C ASN A 31 16.94 0.87 -14.32
N ARG A 32 15.82 1.29 -13.69
CA ARG A 32 14.46 1.33 -14.28
C ARG A 32 13.97 -0.04 -14.75
N GLN A 33 14.50 -1.10 -14.18
CA GLN A 33 14.01 -2.46 -14.38
C GLN A 33 12.91 -2.73 -13.36
N ARG A 34 11.83 -3.34 -13.84
CA ARG A 34 10.75 -3.79 -12.96
C ARG A 34 11.20 -5.05 -12.24
N VAL A 35 11.24 -4.99 -10.92
CA VAL A 35 11.66 -6.08 -10.05
C VAL A 35 10.62 -6.31 -8.95
N PRO A 36 10.51 -7.54 -8.41
CA PRO A 36 9.69 -7.82 -7.24
C PRO A 36 10.02 -6.90 -6.05
N LEU A 37 8.99 -6.45 -5.31
CA LEU A 37 9.16 -5.74 -4.05
C LEU A 37 9.62 -6.72 -2.96
N THR A 38 10.91 -7.01 -2.95
CA THR A 38 11.53 -7.88 -1.94
C THR A 38 12.07 -7.03 -0.79
N PRO A 39 11.55 -7.18 0.44
CA PRO A 39 12.05 -6.42 1.59
C PRO A 39 13.51 -6.74 1.88
N ASN A 40 14.29 -5.71 2.20
CA ASN A 40 15.62 -5.89 2.80
C ASN A 40 15.50 -6.21 4.30
N PRO A 41 16.58 -6.62 5.00
CA PRO A 41 16.47 -7.03 6.40
C PRO A 41 15.87 -6.00 7.36
N ILE A 42 16.13 -4.69 7.14
CA ILE A 42 15.56 -3.61 7.97
C ILE A 42 14.06 -3.45 7.70
N GLN A 43 13.65 -3.61 6.44
CA GLN A 43 12.24 -3.56 6.04
C GLN A 43 11.48 -4.80 6.53
N GLU A 44 12.14 -5.96 6.51
CA GLU A 44 11.61 -7.22 7.02
C GLU A 44 11.29 -7.15 8.51
N ASP A 45 12.23 -6.59 9.29
CA ASP A 45 12.05 -6.36 10.72
C ASP A 45 10.78 -5.56 11.00
N VAL A 46 10.50 -4.54 10.18
CA VAL A 46 9.25 -3.77 10.27
C VAL A 46 8.02 -4.61 9.93
N ILE A 47 8.05 -5.40 8.86
CA ILE A 47 6.90 -6.25 8.47
C ILE A 47 6.56 -7.26 9.59
N VAL A 48 7.57 -7.87 10.20
CA VAL A 48 7.40 -8.93 11.21
C VAL A 48 7.00 -8.35 12.57
N ASN A 49 7.56 -7.20 12.95
CA ASN A 49 7.40 -6.64 14.29
C ASN A 49 6.42 -5.47 14.35
N SER A 50 5.73 -5.14 13.25
CA SER A 50 4.70 -4.10 13.26
C SER A 50 3.57 -4.43 14.23
N SER A 51 3.10 -3.42 14.94
CA SER A 51 1.96 -3.46 15.84
C SER A 51 0.89 -2.46 15.38
N LEU A 52 -0.09 -2.18 16.23
CA LEU A 52 -1.15 -1.22 15.91
C LEU A 52 -0.66 0.24 15.86
N ARG A 53 0.43 0.56 16.57
CA ARG A 53 0.92 1.93 16.75
C ARG A 53 2.44 1.96 16.86
N ASP A 54 3.10 2.04 15.72
CA ASP A 54 4.55 2.04 15.66
C ASP A 54 5.14 3.41 15.33
N ILE A 55 6.34 3.66 15.86
CA ILE A 55 7.17 4.80 15.50
C ILE A 55 8.53 4.25 15.08
N TYR A 56 8.91 4.51 13.83
CA TYR A 56 10.16 4.03 13.26
C TYR A 56 11.16 5.18 13.11
N VAL A 57 12.36 5.00 13.69
CA VAL A 57 13.54 5.81 13.37
C VAL A 57 14.39 5.01 12.40
N LYS A 58 14.62 5.56 11.21
CA LYS A 58 15.31 4.86 10.13
C LYS A 58 16.38 5.74 9.48
N PRO A 59 17.43 5.12 8.90
CA PRO A 59 18.33 5.84 8.01
C PRO A 59 17.62 6.31 6.72
N ALA A 60 18.24 7.27 6.04
CA ALA A 60 17.79 7.76 4.74
C ALA A 60 17.98 6.68 3.66
N GLN A 61 17.25 6.84 2.53
CA GLN A 61 17.45 6.06 1.30
C GLN A 61 17.27 4.53 1.36
N VAL A 62 16.71 3.99 2.45
CA VAL A 62 16.43 2.54 2.55
C VAL A 62 15.14 2.07 1.87
N GLY A 63 14.49 2.90 1.06
CA GLY A 63 13.26 2.50 0.33
C GLY A 63 12.02 2.23 1.19
N PHE A 64 12.07 2.59 2.49
CA PHE A 64 11.05 2.27 3.49
C PHE A 64 9.61 2.56 3.07
N THR A 65 9.37 3.71 2.44
CA THR A 65 8.02 4.12 2.08
C THR A 65 7.37 3.19 1.05
N SER A 66 8.16 2.54 0.19
CA SER A 66 7.61 1.56 -0.74
C SER A 66 7.01 0.34 0.00
N ILE A 67 7.58 -0.02 1.15
CA ILE A 67 7.10 -1.13 1.98
C ILE A 67 5.78 -0.74 2.64
N ILE A 68 5.75 0.40 3.35
CA ILE A 68 4.54 0.87 4.05
C ILE A 68 3.37 1.11 3.08
N VAL A 69 3.63 1.78 1.95
CA VAL A 69 2.57 2.01 0.95
C VAL A 69 2.13 0.71 0.26
N GLY A 70 3.05 -0.23 0.07
CA GLY A 70 2.74 -1.54 -0.47
C GLY A 70 1.84 -2.34 0.46
N ASP A 71 2.12 -2.29 1.75
CA ASP A 71 1.33 -2.95 2.79
C ASP A 71 -0.09 -2.37 2.88
N PHE A 72 -0.21 -1.03 2.98
CA PHE A 72 -1.53 -0.37 2.96
C PHE A 72 -2.30 -0.63 1.66
N PHE A 73 -1.61 -0.68 0.52
CA PHE A 73 -2.25 -1.02 -0.75
C PHE A 73 -2.81 -2.46 -0.73
N LEU A 74 -2.05 -3.42 -0.18
CA LEU A 74 -2.51 -4.80 -0.05
C LEU A 74 -3.74 -4.89 0.85
N ASP A 75 -3.76 -4.19 1.97
CA ASP A 75 -4.95 -4.17 2.84
C ASP A 75 -6.16 -3.58 2.11
N ASN A 76 -5.98 -2.45 1.40
CA ASN A 76 -7.06 -1.87 0.60
C ASN A 76 -7.56 -2.78 -0.52
N ILE A 77 -6.75 -3.69 -1.07
CA ILE A 77 -7.21 -4.55 -2.17
C ILE A 77 -7.71 -5.92 -1.71
N THR A 78 -7.42 -6.32 -0.46
CA THR A 78 -7.73 -7.65 0.06
C THR A 78 -8.74 -7.65 1.19
N ILE A 79 -8.91 -6.52 1.90
CA ILE A 79 -9.80 -6.40 3.06
C ILE A 79 -10.87 -5.34 2.75
N ASP A 80 -12.11 -5.78 2.68
CA ASP A 80 -13.27 -4.91 2.44
C ASP A 80 -13.46 -3.89 3.56
N GLY A 81 -13.89 -2.68 3.21
CA GLY A 81 -14.09 -1.56 4.13
C GLY A 81 -12.80 -0.91 4.64
N THR A 82 -11.64 -1.26 4.09
CA THR A 82 -10.37 -0.67 4.51
C THR A 82 -10.28 0.80 4.09
N VAL A 83 -9.86 1.63 5.05
CA VAL A 83 -9.58 3.04 4.84
C VAL A 83 -8.15 3.34 5.24
N SER A 84 -7.32 3.75 4.28
CA SER A 84 -5.92 4.11 4.52
C SER A 84 -5.68 5.60 4.37
N VAL A 85 -4.98 6.18 5.34
CA VAL A 85 -4.65 7.61 5.36
C VAL A 85 -3.14 7.80 5.39
N ILE A 86 -2.62 8.53 4.42
CA ILE A 86 -1.20 8.89 4.39
C ILE A 86 -1.05 10.38 4.65
N ILE A 87 -0.47 10.72 5.79
CA ILE A 87 -0.24 12.10 6.21
C ILE A 87 1.21 12.47 5.93
N SER A 88 1.41 13.61 5.29
CA SER A 88 2.72 14.19 5.04
C SER A 88 2.72 15.67 5.43
N TYR A 89 3.91 16.23 5.62
CA TYR A 89 4.03 17.66 5.87
C TYR A 89 3.61 18.46 4.63
N ASP A 90 4.21 18.16 3.48
CA ASP A 90 3.91 18.79 2.21
C ASP A 90 3.09 17.89 1.26
N GLU A 91 2.33 18.54 0.39
CA GLU A 91 1.42 17.89 -0.55
C GLU A 91 2.14 17.07 -1.61
N PHE A 92 3.30 17.54 -2.11
CA PHE A 92 4.03 16.83 -3.16
C PHE A 92 4.55 15.47 -2.66
N SER A 93 5.08 15.43 -1.44
CA SER A 93 5.50 14.19 -0.79
C SER A 93 4.34 13.23 -0.56
N ALA A 94 3.17 13.76 -0.21
CA ALA A 94 1.94 12.99 -0.03
C ALA A 94 1.47 12.38 -1.37
N GLN A 95 1.39 13.19 -2.43
CA GLN A 95 0.93 12.78 -3.76
C GLN A 95 1.83 11.70 -4.36
N ARG A 96 3.15 11.75 -4.08
CA ARG A 96 4.10 10.70 -4.47
C ARG A 96 3.74 9.32 -3.89
N GLN A 97 3.06 9.26 -2.75
CA GLN A 97 2.63 7.99 -2.15
C GLN A 97 1.41 7.40 -2.89
N ILE A 98 0.44 8.24 -3.28
CA ILE A 98 -0.66 7.81 -4.16
C ILE A 98 -0.14 7.28 -5.50
N LEU A 99 0.88 7.96 -6.06
CA LEU A 99 1.50 7.48 -7.29
C LEU A 99 2.15 6.09 -7.13
N LYS A 100 2.71 5.76 -5.95
CA LYS A 100 3.22 4.41 -5.66
C LYS A 100 2.08 3.39 -5.59
N ALA A 101 0.99 3.69 -4.86
CA ALA A 101 -0.19 2.83 -4.80
C ALA A 101 -0.79 2.57 -6.19
N LYS A 102 -0.85 3.59 -7.06
CA LYS A 102 -1.25 3.42 -8.48
C LYS A 102 -0.33 2.44 -9.23
N ARG A 103 0.98 2.52 -9.02
CA ARG A 103 1.94 1.60 -9.65
C ARG A 103 1.78 0.17 -9.14
N PHE A 104 1.51 0.00 -7.85
CA PHE A 104 1.21 -1.30 -7.26
C PHE A 104 -0.08 -1.89 -7.81
N HIS A 105 -1.14 -1.09 -7.95
CA HIS A 105 -2.36 -1.53 -8.63
C HIS A 105 -2.08 -2.01 -10.06
N GLN A 106 -1.30 -1.26 -10.85
CA GLN A 106 -0.91 -1.69 -12.18
C GLN A 106 -0.05 -2.96 -12.19
N SER A 107 0.84 -3.12 -11.21
CA SER A 107 1.61 -4.36 -11.03
C SER A 107 0.70 -5.55 -10.80
N LEU A 108 -0.19 -5.41 -9.82
CA LEU A 108 -1.11 -6.47 -9.43
C LEU A 108 -2.09 -6.81 -10.56
N GLN A 109 -2.65 -5.81 -11.25
CA GLN A 109 -3.59 -6.01 -12.35
C GLN A 109 -3.01 -6.85 -13.50
N ARG A 110 -1.70 -6.76 -13.75
CA ARG A 110 -1.03 -7.58 -14.77
C ARG A 110 -0.94 -9.05 -14.37
N LYS A 111 -0.81 -9.32 -13.07
CA LYS A 111 -0.72 -10.68 -12.51
C LYS A 111 -2.09 -11.29 -12.29
N ILE A 112 -3.04 -10.48 -11.83
CA ILE A 112 -4.41 -10.86 -11.48
C ILE A 112 -5.35 -9.82 -12.13
N PRO A 113 -5.85 -10.06 -13.35
CA PRO A 113 -6.71 -9.11 -14.07
C PRO A 113 -8.07 -8.86 -13.42
N THR A 114 -8.50 -9.75 -12.52
CA THR A 114 -9.81 -9.76 -11.86
C THR A 114 -9.86 -8.98 -10.55
N ILE A 115 -8.79 -8.26 -10.18
CA ILE A 115 -8.80 -7.44 -8.96
C ILE A 115 -9.87 -6.33 -9.02
N PRO A 116 -10.33 -5.83 -7.84
CA PRO A 116 -11.19 -4.67 -7.77
C PRO A 116 -10.66 -3.51 -8.60
N LYS A 117 -11.55 -2.87 -9.36
CA LYS A 117 -11.17 -1.78 -10.26
C LYS A 117 -11.05 -0.49 -9.47
N LEU A 118 -10.16 0.39 -9.94
CA LEU A 118 -10.15 1.78 -9.47
C LEU A 118 -11.42 2.48 -9.93
N ASP A 119 -12.30 2.82 -8.99
CA ASP A 119 -13.50 3.62 -9.24
C ASP A 119 -13.13 5.11 -9.26
N HIS A 120 -12.53 5.61 -8.17
CA HIS A 120 -12.02 6.97 -8.08
C HIS A 120 -10.48 6.99 -8.15
N LYS A 121 -9.92 7.96 -8.92
CA LYS A 121 -8.48 8.08 -9.17
C LYS A 121 -8.00 9.52 -9.31
N SER A 122 -7.85 10.23 -8.20
CA SER A 122 -7.32 11.60 -8.20
C SER A 122 -5.82 11.62 -7.82
N ALA A 123 -5.24 12.82 -7.68
CA ALA A 123 -3.89 12.98 -7.14
C ALA A 123 -3.85 12.74 -5.62
N THR A 124 -5.01 12.83 -4.96
CA THR A 124 -5.14 12.80 -3.50
C THR A 124 -5.87 11.58 -2.96
N GLU A 125 -6.55 10.83 -3.82
CA GLU A 125 -7.42 9.73 -3.43
C GLU A 125 -7.44 8.63 -4.48
N LEU A 126 -7.49 7.39 -4.00
CA LEU A 126 -7.80 6.20 -4.76
C LEU A 126 -8.92 5.45 -4.05
N SER A 127 -9.92 5.00 -4.81
CA SER A 127 -10.97 4.14 -4.28
C SER A 127 -11.12 2.92 -5.18
N TRP A 128 -11.27 1.76 -4.56
CA TRP A 128 -11.51 0.49 -5.24
C TRP A 128 -12.92 0.02 -4.94
N GLU A 129 -13.64 -0.39 -5.98
CA GLU A 129 -15.01 -0.88 -5.87
C GLU A 129 -15.19 -2.16 -6.72
N ASP A 130 -15.92 -3.12 -6.17
CA ASP A 130 -16.52 -4.21 -6.95
C ASP A 130 -17.99 -4.40 -6.55
N LYS A 131 -18.88 -3.98 -7.45
CA LYS A 131 -20.34 -4.03 -7.28
C LYS A 131 -20.89 -5.45 -7.20
N ALA A 132 -20.19 -6.44 -7.75
CA ALA A 132 -20.65 -7.84 -7.68
C ALA A 132 -20.48 -8.42 -6.28
N THR A 133 -19.45 -7.98 -5.56
CA THR A 133 -19.09 -8.46 -4.22
C THR A 133 -19.43 -7.45 -3.12
N ASN A 134 -19.91 -6.25 -3.49
CA ASN A 134 -20.05 -5.08 -2.62
C ASN A 134 -18.74 -4.66 -1.94
N PHE A 135 -17.60 -5.01 -2.53
CA PHE A 135 -16.29 -4.61 -2.04
C PHE A 135 -16.10 -3.10 -2.23
N TYR A 136 -15.65 -2.42 -1.18
CA TYR A 136 -15.26 -1.03 -1.24
C TYR A 136 -14.09 -0.73 -0.29
N SER A 137 -13.09 -0.01 -0.80
CA SER A 137 -11.98 0.50 0.02
C SER A 137 -11.45 1.81 -0.54
N THR A 138 -10.76 2.59 0.31
CA THR A 138 -10.22 3.88 -0.10
C THR A 138 -8.88 4.20 0.55
N MET A 139 -8.03 4.88 -0.20
CA MET A 139 -6.77 5.43 0.24
C MET A 139 -6.72 6.92 -0.11
N TYR A 140 -6.56 7.77 0.90
CA TYR A 140 -6.39 9.21 0.70
C TYR A 140 -5.15 9.75 1.38
N ILE A 141 -4.72 10.92 0.91
CA ILE A 141 -3.60 11.65 1.48
C ILE A 141 -4.04 12.95 2.11
N PHE A 142 -3.28 13.36 3.10
CA PHE A 142 -3.44 14.66 3.74
C PHE A 142 -2.09 15.37 3.85
N SER A 143 -2.10 16.68 3.65
CA SER A 143 -0.92 17.53 3.87
C SER A 143 -1.17 18.55 4.98
N SER A 144 -0.24 18.67 5.92
CA SER A 144 -0.44 19.55 7.09
C SER A 144 -0.36 21.03 6.74
N ILE A 145 0.35 21.42 5.67
CA ILE A 145 0.47 22.84 5.26
C ILE A 145 -0.87 23.45 4.83
N HIS A 146 -1.79 22.65 4.29
CA HIS A 146 -3.15 23.12 3.97
C HIS A 146 -4.11 23.07 5.16
N SER A 147 -3.71 22.50 6.32
CA SER A 147 -4.56 22.39 7.50
C SER A 147 -4.56 23.64 8.38
N SER A 148 -3.93 24.74 7.95
CA SER A 148 -4.01 26.06 8.61
C SER A 148 -5.45 26.59 8.74
N PHE A 149 -6.42 25.95 8.08
CA PHE A 149 -7.85 26.22 8.24
C PHE A 149 -8.50 25.48 9.42
N LEU A 150 -7.93 24.36 9.90
CA LEU A 150 -8.50 23.57 11.01
C LEU A 150 -8.17 24.14 12.39
N SER A 151 -7.12 24.98 12.51
CA SER A 151 -6.82 25.70 13.75
C SER A 151 -7.72 26.92 14.00
N LEU A 152 -8.64 27.25 13.10
CA LEU A 152 -9.63 28.32 13.26
C LEU A 152 -11.02 27.83 13.69
N VAL A 153 -11.24 26.50 13.72
CA VAL A 153 -12.54 25.89 14.10
C VAL A 153 -12.56 25.35 15.53
N TYR A 154 -11.39 25.28 16.19
CA TYR A 154 -11.28 24.88 17.62
C TYR A 154 -10.32 25.80 18.40
N ALA A 155 -10.51 27.12 18.27
CA ALA A 155 -10.07 28.04 19.31
C ALA A 155 -11.25 28.22 20.30
N PRO A 156 -11.05 28.01 21.61
CA PRO A 156 -12.08 28.29 22.61
C PRO A 156 -12.43 29.79 22.68
#